data_AF-A0A498QUQ0-F1
#
_entry.id   AF-A0A498QUQ0-F1
#
_cell.length_a   1.000
_cell.length_b   1.000
_cell.length_c   1.000
_cell.angle_alpha   90.00
_cell.angle_beta   90.00
_cell.angle_gamma   90.00
#
_symmetry.space_group_name_H-M   'P 1'
#
loop_
_entity.id
_entity.type
_entity.pdbx_description
1 polymer ?
#
loop_
_entity_poly.entity_id
_entity_poly.type
_entity_poly.pdbx_seq_one_letter_code
_entity_poly.pdbx_strand_id
1 'polypeptide(L)'
;MKITVIAAAGLVAGMLLTASPAHGEVTAAPQVSGVQLLQPAPRLESDPRSEVQDLRQQISDLDDSWDSLTPQQRQQRIAQLQQQVTVVDRDTRNLPPDQQPEVQAMLSMAIVKLVDLVMKAQPPGSPCYFP
;
A
#
# COMPACT_ATOMS: atom_id res chain seq x y z
N MET A 1 6.23 12.63 -41.31
CA MET A 1 7.24 11.76 -41.95
C MET A 1 8.37 11.53 -40.96
N LYS A 2 8.85 10.29 -40.86
CA LYS A 2 9.98 9.74 -40.07
C LYS A 2 9.66 9.26 -38.64
N ILE A 3 9.71 7.94 -38.55
CA ILE A 3 9.56 7.01 -37.42
C ILE A 3 10.97 6.69 -36.91
N THR A 4 11.14 6.51 -35.60
CA THR A 4 12.31 5.80 -35.07
C THR A 4 11.87 4.83 -33.98
N VAL A 5 11.88 3.55 -34.36
CA VAL A 5 11.73 2.37 -33.50
C VAL A 5 13.11 2.04 -32.92
N ILE A 6 13.19 1.75 -31.62
CA ILE A 6 14.30 0.96 -31.05
C ILE A 6 13.67 -0.16 -30.21
N ALA A 7 13.76 -1.37 -30.74
CA ALA A 7 13.53 -2.61 -30.03
C ALA A 7 14.85 -3.05 -29.39
N ALA A 8 14.84 -3.46 -28.13
CA ALA A 8 15.93 -4.21 -27.53
C ALA A 8 15.35 -5.28 -26.60
N ALA A 9 15.41 -6.52 -27.07
CA ALA A 9 15.16 -7.72 -26.30
C ALA A 9 16.34 -7.98 -25.34
N GLY A 10 16.03 -8.47 -24.14
CA GLY A 10 17.03 -8.91 -23.16
C GLY A 10 16.44 -9.98 -22.24
N LEU A 11 16.56 -11.23 -22.65
CA LEU A 11 16.32 -12.44 -21.86
C LEU A 11 17.50 -12.64 -20.89
N VAL A 12 17.24 -12.80 -19.59
CA VAL A 12 18.18 -13.46 -18.67
C VAL A 12 17.39 -14.43 -17.79
N ALA A 13 17.53 -15.72 -18.10
CA ALA A 13 17.14 -16.83 -17.25
C ALA A 13 18.18 -16.99 -16.15
N GLY A 14 17.83 -16.67 -14.90
CA GLY A 14 18.65 -16.91 -13.73
C GLY A 14 18.25 -18.23 -13.06
N MET A 15 18.98 -19.30 -13.36
CA MET A 15 18.88 -20.60 -12.71
C MET A 15 19.67 -20.57 -11.40
N LEU A 16 19.01 -20.61 -10.25
CA LEU A 16 19.65 -20.81 -8.95
C LEU A 16 19.33 -22.21 -8.44
N LEU A 17 20.25 -23.13 -8.71
CA LEU A 17 20.42 -24.36 -7.94
C LEU A 17 21.49 -24.10 -6.89
N THR A 18 21.09 -23.92 -5.63
CA THR A 18 22.01 -24.11 -4.49
C THR A 18 21.37 -25.08 -3.52
N ALA A 19 21.90 -26.29 -3.53
CA ALA A 19 21.51 -27.39 -2.67
C ALA A 19 22.05 -27.20 -1.24
N SER A 20 21.16 -27.44 -0.28
CA SER A 20 21.35 -28.18 0.98
C SER A 20 22.54 -27.85 1.90
N PRO A 21 22.28 -27.27 3.10
CA PRO A 21 23.07 -27.59 4.28
C PRO A 21 22.56 -28.89 4.91
N ALA A 22 23.51 -29.75 5.27
CA ALA A 22 23.30 -30.98 6.00
C ALA A 22 22.67 -30.70 7.38
N HIS A 23 21.55 -31.37 7.69
CA HIS A 23 21.08 -31.54 9.06
C HIS A 23 20.98 -33.04 9.34
N GLY A 24 21.70 -33.42 10.39
CA GLY A 24 21.96 -34.81 10.77
C GLY A 24 20.72 -35.59 11.18
N GLU A 25 20.88 -36.88 10.97
CA GLU A 25 20.17 -38.02 11.51
C GLU A 25 19.76 -37.88 12.99
N VAL A 26 18.44 -37.94 13.26
CA VAL A 26 17.89 -38.51 14.51
C VAL A 26 16.59 -39.25 14.19
N THR A 27 16.69 -40.59 14.20
CA THR A 27 15.77 -41.58 14.78
C THR A 27 14.25 -41.33 14.76
N ALA A 28 13.57 -42.09 13.89
CA ALA A 28 12.26 -42.77 13.99
C ALA A 28 11.18 -42.29 14.98
N ALA A 29 10.00 -41.96 14.43
CA ALA A 29 8.74 -42.67 14.71
C ALA A 29 7.71 -42.40 13.57
N PRO A 30 6.97 -43.41 13.08
CA PRO A 30 5.89 -43.21 12.11
C PRO A 30 4.61 -42.75 12.83
N GLN A 31 3.53 -42.53 12.07
CA GLN A 31 2.16 -42.17 12.47
C GLN A 31 1.92 -40.65 12.54
N VAL A 32 1.17 -40.11 11.58
CA VAL A 32 -0.29 -39.91 11.72
C VAL A 32 -0.82 -39.45 10.36
N SER A 33 -1.71 -40.26 9.81
CA SER A 33 -2.64 -39.85 8.76
C SER A 33 -3.37 -38.58 9.20
N GLY A 34 -3.08 -37.48 8.52
CA GLY A 34 -3.80 -36.23 8.64
C GLY A 34 -3.66 -35.49 7.33
N VAL A 35 -4.44 -35.89 6.32
CA VAL A 35 -4.62 -35.13 5.09
C VAL A 35 -5.42 -33.87 5.47
N GLN A 36 -4.74 -32.90 6.09
CA GLN A 36 -5.34 -31.63 6.44
C GLN A 36 -4.96 -30.63 5.35
N LEU A 37 -5.97 -30.39 4.51
CA LEU A 37 -6.22 -29.26 3.61
C LEU A 37 -4.99 -28.47 3.14
N LEU A 38 -4.88 -28.31 1.82
CA LEU A 38 -4.35 -27.08 1.22
C LEU A 38 -5.15 -25.87 1.77
N GLN A 39 -4.76 -25.35 2.93
CA GLN A 39 -5.01 -23.97 3.28
C GLN A 39 -3.82 -23.20 2.72
N PRO A 40 -4.02 -22.29 1.75
CA PRO A 40 -3.03 -21.26 1.49
C PRO A 40 -2.71 -20.62 2.85
N ALA A 41 -1.43 -20.48 3.19
CA ALA A 41 -1.04 -19.70 4.36
C ALA A 41 -1.88 -18.41 4.36
N PRO A 42 -2.48 -18.00 5.49
CA PRO A 42 -3.13 -16.71 5.54
C PRO A 42 -2.08 -15.73 5.05
N ARG A 43 -2.33 -15.10 3.91
CA ARG A 43 -1.64 -13.86 3.62
C ARG A 43 -1.84 -13.06 4.90
N LEU A 44 -0.77 -12.48 5.44
CA LEU A 44 -0.93 -11.34 6.31
C LEU A 44 -1.65 -10.30 5.42
N GLU A 45 -2.97 -10.44 5.28
CA GLU A 45 -3.82 -9.48 4.62
C GLU A 45 -3.78 -8.31 5.58
N SER A 46 -3.02 -7.30 5.17
CA SER A 46 -3.04 -6.00 5.80
C SER A 46 -4.50 -5.60 5.92
N ASP A 47 -4.96 -5.44 7.17
CA ASP A 47 -6.37 -5.17 7.45
C ASP A 47 -6.71 -3.76 6.94
N PRO A 48 -7.62 -3.60 5.96
CA PRO A 48 -7.86 -2.30 5.34
C PRO A 48 -8.38 -1.25 6.34
N ARG A 49 -9.06 -1.69 7.41
CA ARG A 49 -9.45 -0.81 8.51
C ARG A 49 -8.24 -0.26 9.26
N SER A 50 -7.22 -1.08 9.50
CA SER A 50 -5.96 -0.65 10.10
C SER A 50 -5.20 0.30 9.18
N GLU A 51 -5.16 0.02 7.87
CA GLU A 51 -4.53 0.94 6.90
C GLU A 51 -5.21 2.30 6.83
N VAL A 52 -6.55 2.35 6.87
CA VAL A 52 -7.28 3.62 6.95
C VAL A 52 -6.95 4.37 8.25
N GLN A 53 -6.81 3.66 9.37
CA GLN A 53 -6.41 4.29 10.63
C GLN A 53 -4.99 4.87 10.55
N ASP A 54 -4.04 4.13 10.00
CA ASP A 54 -2.67 4.59 9.79
C ASP A 54 -2.62 5.78 8.83
N LEU A 55 -3.42 5.76 7.77
CA LEU A 55 -3.58 6.90 6.85
C LEU A 55 -4.10 8.13 7.60
N ARG A 56 -5.14 7.96 8.43
CA ARG A 56 -5.70 9.06 9.24
C ARG A 56 -4.69 9.60 10.25
N GLN A 57 -3.90 8.72 10.87
CA GLN A 57 -2.85 9.11 11.79
C GLN A 57 -1.79 9.94 11.07
N GLN A 58 -1.28 9.48 9.91
CA GLN A 58 -0.28 10.22 9.14
C GLN A 58 -0.80 11.58 8.63
N ILE A 59 -2.09 11.67 8.28
CA ILE A 59 -2.72 12.96 7.94
C ILE A 59 -2.76 13.88 9.15
N SER A 60 -3.10 13.36 10.34
CA SER A 60 -3.08 14.13 11.58
C SER A 60 -1.67 14.62 11.91
N ASP A 61 -0.68 13.73 11.88
CA ASP A 61 0.71 14.06 12.15
C ASP A 61 1.25 15.12 11.16
N LEU A 62 0.80 15.06 9.90
CA LEU A 62 1.13 16.06 8.89
C LEU A 62 0.49 17.43 9.20
N ASP A 63 -0.76 17.47 9.65
CA ASP A 63 -1.42 18.72 10.05
C ASP A 63 -0.79 19.30 11.32
N ASP A 64 -0.49 18.46 12.32
CA ASP A 64 0.13 18.86 13.58
C ASP A 64 1.55 19.41 13.35
N SER A 65 2.32 18.77 12.46
CA SER A 65 3.67 19.22 12.11
C SER A 65 3.71 20.30 11.03
N TRP A 66 2.55 20.73 10.51
CA TRP A 66 2.45 21.50 9.28
C TRP A 66 3.37 22.72 9.25
N ASP A 67 3.28 23.58 10.27
CA ASP A 67 4.04 24.84 10.34
C ASP A 67 5.56 24.63 10.48
N SER A 68 5.97 23.47 10.98
CA SER A 68 7.39 23.10 11.11
C SER A 68 8.00 22.62 9.80
N LEU A 69 7.18 22.17 8.84
CA LEU A 69 7.64 21.56 7.59
C LEU A 69 7.92 22.61 6.51
N THR A 70 8.96 22.36 5.71
CA THR A 70 9.21 23.14 4.49
C THR A 70 8.15 22.85 3.42
N PRO A 71 7.89 23.79 2.48
CA PRO A 71 6.91 23.56 1.42
C PRO A 71 7.16 22.28 0.61
N GLN A 72 8.43 21.97 0.33
CA GLN A 72 8.81 20.77 -0.40
C GLN A 72 8.49 19.49 0.39
N GLN A 73 8.76 19.47 1.70
CA GLN A 73 8.42 18.34 2.57
C GLN A 73 6.90 18.13 2.64
N ARG A 74 6.12 19.22 2.76
CA ARG A 74 4.65 19.15 2.74
C ARG A 74 4.16 18.51 1.45
N GLN A 75 4.63 18.96 0.29
CA GLN A 75 4.25 18.39 -1.01
C GLN A 75 4.61 16.91 -1.12
N GLN A 76 5.82 16.51 -0.68
CA GLN A 76 6.24 15.11 -0.69
C GLN A 76 5.35 14.23 0.19
N ARG A 77 5.02 14.69 1.40
CA ARG A 77 4.13 13.97 2.33
C ARG A 77 2.71 13.86 1.78
N ILE A 78 2.18 14.95 1.22
CA ILE A 78 0.87 14.95 0.57
C ILE A 78 0.83 13.95 -0.58
N ALA A 79 1.84 13.93 -1.46
CA ALA A 79 1.91 13.00 -2.58
C ALA A 79 1.95 11.54 -2.10
N GLN A 80 2.71 11.25 -1.04
CA GLN A 80 2.74 9.93 -0.41
C GLN A 80 1.35 9.51 0.10
N LEU A 81 0.65 10.41 0.80
CA LEU A 81 -0.69 10.14 1.33
C LEU A 81 -1.73 9.92 0.23
N GLN A 82 -1.65 10.66 -0.88
CA GLN A 82 -2.53 10.45 -2.04
C GLN A 82 -2.34 9.07 -2.69
N GLN A 83 -1.08 8.61 -2.79
CA GLN A 83 -0.79 7.26 -3.27
C GLN A 83 -1.36 6.21 -2.32
N GLN A 84 -1.22 6.40 -1.01
CA GLN A 84 -1.77 5.48 -0.02
C GLN A 84 -3.29 5.43 -0.07
N VAL A 85 -3.98 6.57 -0.15
CA VAL A 85 -5.43 6.64 -0.37
C VAL A 85 -5.84 5.79 -1.57
N THR A 86 -5.10 5.85 -2.68
CA THR A 86 -5.44 5.10 -3.90
C THR A 86 -5.32 3.59 -3.70
N VAL A 87 -4.32 3.14 -2.93
CA VAL A 87 -4.16 1.72 -2.59
C VAL A 87 -5.29 1.28 -1.66
N VAL A 88 -5.51 2.01 -0.57
CA VAL A 88 -6.54 1.70 0.43
C VAL A 88 -7.95 1.76 -0.15
N ASP A 89 -8.24 2.68 -1.08
CA ASP A 89 -9.52 2.73 -1.80
C ASP A 89 -9.73 1.49 -2.67
N ARG A 90 -8.68 1.04 -3.38
CA ARG A 90 -8.73 -0.20 -4.15
C ARG A 90 -9.02 -1.39 -3.22
N ASP A 91 -8.35 -1.47 -2.09
CA ASP A 91 -8.49 -2.59 -1.16
C ASP A 91 -9.87 -2.56 -0.48
N THR A 92 -10.37 -1.37 -0.13
CA THR A 92 -11.73 -1.16 0.38
C THR A 92 -12.81 -1.63 -0.61
N ARG A 93 -12.60 -1.42 -1.91
CA ARG A 93 -13.52 -1.91 -2.94
C ARG A 93 -13.54 -3.44 -3.07
N ASN A 94 -12.47 -4.13 -2.66
CA ASN A 94 -12.37 -5.59 -2.68
C ASN A 94 -12.85 -6.24 -1.37
N LEU A 95 -13.24 -5.46 -0.36
CA LEU A 95 -13.78 -5.96 0.90
C LEU A 95 -15.17 -6.62 0.73
N PRO A 96 -15.55 -7.52 1.66
CA PRO A 96 -16.92 -7.99 1.79
C PRO A 96 -17.90 -6.82 1.98
N PRO A 97 -19.13 -6.92 1.41
CA PRO A 97 -20.11 -5.84 1.43
C PRO A 97 -20.54 -5.44 2.84
N ASP A 98 -20.43 -6.33 3.82
CA ASP A 98 -20.77 -6.04 5.22
C ASP A 98 -19.75 -5.10 5.91
N GLN A 99 -18.51 -5.07 5.42
CA GLN A 99 -17.39 -4.31 6.02
C GLN A 99 -17.02 -3.07 5.21
N GLN A 100 -17.23 -3.10 3.90
CA GLN A 100 -16.96 -2.01 2.98
C GLN A 100 -17.53 -0.65 3.44
N PRO A 101 -18.80 -0.50 3.87
CA PRO A 101 -19.34 0.82 4.20
C PRO A 101 -18.64 1.48 5.39
N GLU A 102 -18.21 0.70 6.39
CA GLU A 102 -17.50 1.23 7.55
C GLU A 102 -16.11 1.73 7.16
N VAL A 103 -15.35 0.93 6.41
CA VAL A 103 -13.99 1.29 5.96
C VAL A 103 -14.04 2.47 4.98
N GLN A 104 -15.00 2.48 4.06
CA GLN A 104 -15.22 3.58 3.12
C GLN A 104 -15.59 4.89 3.83
N ALA A 105 -16.38 4.84 4.91
CA ALA A 105 -16.71 6.02 5.71
C ALA A 105 -15.47 6.59 6.40
N MET A 106 -14.61 5.73 6.97
CA MET A 106 -13.35 6.18 7.56
C MET A 106 -12.39 6.74 6.51
N LEU A 107 -12.30 6.10 5.35
CA LEU A 107 -11.44 6.53 4.24
C LEU A 107 -11.90 7.86 3.66
N SER A 108 -13.20 8.05 3.47
CA SER A 108 -13.73 9.32 2.94
C SER A 108 -13.43 10.50 3.86
N MET A 109 -13.55 10.32 5.19
CA MET A 109 -13.13 11.34 6.15
C MET A 109 -11.62 11.64 6.10
N ALA A 110 -10.79 10.62 5.87
CA ALA A 110 -9.35 10.81 5.67
C ALA A 110 -9.08 11.65 4.40
N ILE A 111 -9.75 11.32 3.30
CA ILE A 111 -9.63 12.04 2.02
C ILE A 111 -10.00 13.51 2.19
N VAL A 112 -11.11 13.82 2.87
CA VAL A 112 -11.54 15.21 3.11
C VAL A 112 -10.47 16.01 3.85
N LYS A 113 -9.87 15.43 4.90
CA LYS A 113 -8.77 16.07 5.63
C LYS A 113 -7.51 16.26 4.77
N LEU A 114 -7.17 15.27 3.95
CA LEU A 114 -6.04 15.38 3.03
C LEU A 114 -6.27 16.49 1.98
N VAL A 115 -7.50 16.62 1.47
CA VAL A 115 -7.89 17.70 0.56
C VAL A 115 -7.75 19.07 1.21
N ASP A 116 -8.19 19.22 2.46
CA ASP A 116 -8.03 20.46 3.21
C ASP A 116 -6.54 20.85 3.36
N LEU A 117 -5.67 19.88 3.66
CA LEU A 117 -4.22 20.08 3.70
C LEU A 117 -3.64 20.45 2.32
N VAL A 118 -4.09 19.80 1.25
CA VAL A 118 -3.68 20.16 -0.12
C VAL A 118 -4.02 21.62 -0.41
N MET A 119 -5.22 22.05 -0.05
CA MET A 119 -5.68 23.43 -0.23
C MET A 119 -4.85 24.41 0.61
N LYS A 120 -4.53 24.04 1.86
CA LYS A 120 -3.64 24.82 2.75
C LYS A 120 -2.21 24.94 2.21
N ALA A 121 -1.73 23.96 1.43
CA ALA A 121 -0.39 23.99 0.82
C ALA A 121 -0.33 24.80 -0.48
N GLN A 122 -1.46 25.10 -1.12
CA GLN A 122 -1.44 25.85 -2.37
C GLN A 122 -1.05 27.31 -2.15
N PRO A 123 -0.17 27.89 -2.99
CA PRO A 123 0.11 29.31 -2.93
C PRO A 123 -1.13 30.12 -3.34
N PRO A 124 -1.34 31.30 -2.73
CA PRO A 124 -2.48 32.16 -3.06
C PRO A 124 -2.46 32.50 -4.56
N GLY A 125 -3.57 32.22 -5.24
CA GLY A 125 -3.73 32.45 -6.69
C GLY A 125 -3.51 31.23 -7.58
N SER A 126 -3.22 30.05 -7.02
CA SER A 126 -3.17 28.80 -7.78
C SER A 126 -4.59 28.33 -8.13
N PRO A 127 -4.92 28.06 -9.40
CA PRO A 127 -6.20 27.45 -9.72
C PRO A 127 -6.26 26.05 -9.12
N CYS A 128 -7.33 25.76 -8.37
CA CYS A 128 -7.59 24.45 -7.79
C CYS A 128 -7.85 23.45 -8.93
N TYR A 129 -6.79 22.81 -9.45
CA TYR A 129 -6.95 21.70 -10.37
C TYR A 129 -7.09 20.41 -9.56
N PHE A 130 -8.33 20.10 -9.17
CA PHE A 130 -8.71 18.77 -8.74
C PHE A 130 -8.93 17.93 -10.01
N PRO A 131 -8.11 16.90 -10.30
CA PRO A 131 -8.34 16.01 -11.43
C PRO A 131 -9.62 15.17 -11.25
#